data_AF-A0A2H0RNY0-F1
#
_entry.id   AF-A0A2H0RNY0-F1
#
_cell.length_a   1.000
_cell.length_b   1.000
_cell.length_c   1.000
_cell.angle_alpha   90.00
_cell.angle_beta   90.00
_cell.angle_gamma   90.00
#
_symmetry.space_group_name_H-M   'P 1'
#
loop_
_entity.id
_entity.type
_entity.pdbx_description
1 polymer ?
#
loop_
_entity_poly.entity_id
_entity_poly.type
_entity_poly.pdbx_seq_one_letter_code
_entity_poly.pdbx_strand_id
1 'polypeptide(L)'
;MIPQLPHSGTEEQMESLRILVIDDSPRHRESAKQTLAEHELTIASSFKEAISLLTYTGSWDHYLEAKREAGLTRQSPNYEQVDFELLQQFAPPSFDVVLTDMELPVEKFSYEEVRPGETAPLGLILAMFAGYVAVPYVAMVTDAGHHGTAMASALGLIGRRLFEEPASAPSFKVNGSRVQYVHAPLTEEGGKDWGQVLKDLLK
;
A
#
# COMPACT_ATOMS: atom_id res chain seq x y z
N MET A 1 0.86 51.15 15.22
CA MET A 1 1.61 50.36 14.22
C MET A 1 1.45 48.90 14.64
N ILE A 2 0.63 48.14 13.93
CA ILE A 2 0.46 46.70 14.19
C ILE A 2 1.59 45.99 13.44
N PRO A 3 2.39 45.13 14.07
CA PRO A 3 3.42 44.37 13.37
C PRO A 3 2.73 43.42 12.39
N GLN A 4 3.11 43.49 11.11
CA GLN A 4 2.69 42.51 10.12
C GLN A 4 3.33 41.16 10.45
N LEU A 5 2.50 40.12 10.51
CA LEU A 5 2.94 38.73 10.54
C LEU A 5 3.59 38.40 9.19
N PRO A 6 4.74 37.69 9.17
CA PRO A 6 5.34 37.26 7.92
C PRO A 6 4.40 36.27 7.22
N HIS A 7 4.10 36.60 5.96
CA HIS A 7 3.35 35.78 5.03
C HIS A 7 4.11 34.49 4.71
N SER A 8 3.43 33.37 4.97
CA SER A 8 3.31 32.16 4.15
C SER A 8 4.56 31.60 3.43
N GLY A 9 4.92 30.39 3.86
CA GLY A 9 4.92 29.22 2.97
C GLY A 9 6.16 29.04 2.11
N THR A 10 7.21 28.46 2.69
CA THR A 10 8.06 27.56 1.91
C THR A 10 7.27 26.26 1.75
N GLU A 11 6.75 26.00 0.54
CA GLU A 11 6.43 24.64 0.11
C GLU A 11 7.72 23.83 0.30
N GLU A 12 7.78 23.00 1.34
CA GLU A 12 8.79 21.94 1.41
C GLU A 12 8.59 21.12 0.15
N GLN A 13 9.59 21.17 -0.74
CA GLN A 13 9.69 20.24 -1.85
C GLN A 13 9.74 18.84 -1.24
N MET A 14 8.60 18.14 -1.21
CA MET A 14 8.57 16.74 -0.84
C MET A 14 9.51 16.01 -1.79
N GLU A 15 10.48 15.29 -1.24
CA GLU A 15 11.35 14.43 -2.05
C GLU A 15 10.47 13.52 -2.92
N SER A 16 10.82 13.40 -4.20
CA SER A 16 10.10 12.51 -5.12
C SER A 16 10.16 11.08 -4.60
N LEU A 17 9.00 10.51 -4.28
CA LEU A 17 8.86 9.15 -3.74
C LEU A 17 8.76 8.12 -4.87
N ARG A 18 9.19 6.89 -4.61
CA ARG A 18 8.91 5.71 -5.46
C ARG A 18 7.63 5.06 -5.00
N ILE A 19 6.59 5.14 -5.82
CA ILE A 19 5.23 4.74 -5.46
C ILE A 19 4.77 3.58 -6.33
N LEU A 20 4.27 2.52 -5.71
CA LEU A 20 3.53 1.46 -6.38
C LEU A 20 2.03 1.66 -6.17
N VAL A 21 1.29 1.88 -7.25
CA VAL A 21 -0.19 1.87 -7.25
C VAL A 21 -0.69 0.56 -7.82
N ILE A 22 -1.60 -0.11 -7.12
CA ILE A 22 -2.18 -1.40 -7.50
C ILE A 22 -3.69 -1.23 -7.63
N ASP A 23 -4.22 -1.19 -8.86
CA ASP A 23 -5.66 -1.01 -9.10
C ASP A 23 -6.01 -1.60 -10.46
N ASP A 24 -7.08 -2.40 -10.55
CA ASP A 24 -7.50 -3.06 -11.78
C ASP A 24 -8.21 -2.09 -12.75
N SER A 25 -8.86 -1.05 -12.21
CA SER A 25 -9.61 -0.06 -12.97
C SER A 25 -8.70 0.85 -13.80
N PRO A 26 -8.88 0.92 -15.14
CA PRO A 26 -8.15 1.87 -15.98
C PRO A 26 -8.34 3.33 -15.54
N ARG A 27 -9.55 3.67 -15.07
CA ARG A 27 -9.88 5.03 -14.61
C ARG A 27 -9.10 5.42 -13.36
N HIS A 28 -9.02 4.54 -12.37
CA HIS A 28 -8.28 4.85 -11.14
C HIS A 28 -6.77 4.88 -11.39
N ARG A 29 -6.25 4.02 -12.28
CA ARG A 29 -4.85 4.08 -12.72
C ARG A 29 -4.51 5.37 -13.44
N GLU A 30 -5.38 5.88 -14.30
CA GLU A 30 -5.14 7.16 -14.97
C GLU A 30 -5.17 8.33 -13.97
N SER A 31 -6.12 8.30 -13.03
CA SER A 31 -6.16 9.25 -11.91
C SER A 31 -4.88 9.23 -11.08
N ALA A 32 -4.27 8.05 -10.87
CA ALA A 32 -3.00 7.95 -10.16
C ALA A 32 -1.87 8.68 -10.89
N LYS A 33 -1.76 8.50 -12.22
CA LYS A 33 -0.75 9.21 -13.02
C LYS A 33 -0.89 10.73 -12.95
N GLN A 34 -2.13 11.22 -12.91
CA GLN A 34 -2.41 12.64 -12.83
C GLN A 34 -2.11 13.19 -11.42
N THR A 35 -2.65 12.55 -10.38
CA THR A 35 -2.59 13.04 -9.00
C THR A 35 -1.26 12.79 -8.30
N LEU A 36 -0.43 11.89 -8.84
CA LEU A 36 0.91 11.55 -8.34
C LEU A 36 2.02 11.91 -9.36
N ALA A 37 1.77 12.85 -10.27
CA ALA A 37 2.68 13.20 -11.37
C ALA A 37 4.08 13.68 -10.91
N GLU A 38 4.20 14.13 -9.66
CA GLU A 38 5.45 14.62 -9.05
C GLU A 38 6.32 13.49 -8.47
N HIS A 39 5.87 12.24 -8.57
CA HIS A 39 6.54 11.07 -8.00
C HIS A 39 6.92 10.04 -9.07
N GLU A 40 7.84 9.15 -8.72
CA GLU A 40 8.20 8.01 -9.56
C GLU A 40 7.12 6.93 -9.40
N LEU A 41 6.24 6.80 -10.40
CA LEU A 41 5.08 5.93 -10.33
C LEU A 41 5.30 4.61 -11.09
N THR A 42 5.12 3.50 -10.37
CA THR A 42 4.91 2.17 -10.95
C THR A 42 3.45 1.76 -10.75
N ILE A 43 2.83 1.17 -11.77
CA ILE A 43 1.43 0.75 -11.73
C ILE A 43 1.34 -0.76 -11.94
N ALA A 44 0.65 -1.44 -11.04
CA ALA A 44 0.19 -2.81 -11.21
C ALA A 44 -1.31 -2.82 -11.45
N SER A 45 -1.75 -3.66 -12.38
CA SER A 45 -3.15 -3.85 -12.76
C SER A 45 -3.78 -5.11 -12.16
N SER A 46 -2.99 -5.94 -11.47
CA SER A 46 -3.49 -7.16 -10.86
C SER A 46 -2.68 -7.59 -9.64
N PHE A 47 -3.27 -8.48 -8.83
CA PHE A 47 -2.62 -9.05 -7.66
C PHE A 47 -1.30 -9.76 -8.00
N LYS A 48 -1.26 -10.52 -9.10
CA LYS A 48 -0.05 -11.25 -9.52
C LYS A 48 1.07 -10.30 -9.93
N GLU A 49 0.73 -9.27 -10.69
CA GLU A 49 1.69 -8.23 -11.08
C GLU A 49 2.24 -7.52 -9.84
N ALA A 50 1.37 -7.16 -8.89
CA ALA A 50 1.77 -6.53 -7.63
C ALA A 50 2.71 -7.42 -6.79
N ILE A 51 2.39 -8.69 -6.59
CA ILE A 51 3.28 -9.63 -5.89
C ILE A 51 4.62 -9.75 -6.61
N SER A 52 4.61 -9.79 -7.94
CA SER A 52 5.85 -9.84 -8.71
C SER A 52 6.68 -8.59 -8.47
N LEU A 53 6.10 -7.39 -8.50
CA LEU A 53 6.82 -6.13 -8.24
C LEU A 53 7.33 -6.01 -6.80
N LEU A 54 6.58 -6.53 -5.83
CA LEU A 54 6.98 -6.51 -4.41
C LEU A 54 8.05 -7.57 -4.06
N THR A 55 8.25 -8.58 -4.93
CA THR A 55 9.23 -9.67 -4.69
C THR A 55 10.38 -9.68 -5.69
N TYR A 56 10.24 -9.09 -6.87
CA TYR A 56 11.17 -9.24 -7.98
C TYR A 56 12.07 -8.02 -8.14
N THR A 57 13.17 -8.01 -7.39
CA THR A 57 14.26 -7.04 -7.61
C THR A 57 15.67 -7.67 -7.61
N GLY A 58 15.79 -8.98 -7.80
CA GLY A 58 17.07 -9.72 -7.69
C GLY A 58 17.64 -9.79 -6.26
N SER A 59 17.14 -8.94 -5.37
CA SER A 59 17.40 -8.89 -3.95
C SER A 59 16.81 -10.09 -3.18
N TRP A 60 15.69 -10.64 -3.67
CA TRP A 60 15.04 -11.80 -3.07
C TRP A 60 15.91 -13.05 -3.11
N ASP A 61 16.66 -13.25 -4.20
CA ASP A 61 17.61 -14.36 -4.31
C ASP A 61 18.74 -14.23 -3.29
N HIS A 62 19.24 -13.00 -3.07
CA HIS A 62 20.22 -12.72 -2.02
C HIS A 62 19.66 -12.96 -0.61
N TYR A 63 18.40 -12.59 -0.35
CA TYR A 63 17.73 -12.89 0.91
C TYR A 63 17.57 -14.40 1.13
N LEU A 64 17.13 -15.15 0.12
CA LEU A 64 16.99 -16.60 0.20
C LEU A 64 18.35 -17.30 0.39
N GLU A 65 19.40 -16.80 -0.27
CA GLU A 65 20.77 -17.25 -0.08
C GLU A 65 21.25 -16.99 1.35
N ALA A 66 21.15 -15.75 1.83
CA ALA A 66 21.57 -15.37 3.18
C ALA A 66 20.82 -16.17 4.27
N LYS A 67 19.52 -16.41 4.06
CA LYS A 67 18.70 -17.26 4.94
C LYS A 67 19.19 -18.71 4.97
N ARG A 68 19.59 -19.24 3.80
CA ARG A 68 20.16 -20.59 3.67
C ARG A 68 21.52 -20.68 4.34
N GLU A 69 22.40 -19.71 4.10
CA GLU A 69 23.74 -19.64 4.71
C GLU A 69 23.67 -19.50 6.24
N ALA A 70 22.71 -18.74 6.75
CA ALA A 70 22.44 -18.62 8.18
C ALA A 70 21.87 -19.91 8.82
N GLY A 71 21.51 -20.92 8.01
CA GLY A 71 20.85 -22.14 8.50
C GLY A 71 19.51 -21.85 9.19
N LEU A 72 18.85 -20.75 8.81
CA LEU A 72 17.67 -20.26 9.50
C LEU A 72 16.46 -21.15 9.19
N THR A 73 15.92 -21.82 10.21
CA THR A 73 14.74 -22.67 10.10
C THR A 73 13.63 -22.14 11.00
N ARG A 74 12.37 -22.50 10.73
CA ARG A 74 11.24 -22.11 11.61
C ARG A 74 11.38 -22.57 13.07
N GLN A 75 12.30 -23.49 13.36
CA GLN A 75 12.61 -23.96 14.72
C GLN A 75 13.75 -23.18 15.38
N SER A 76 14.45 -22.33 14.63
CA SER A 76 15.54 -21.51 15.16
C SER A 76 15.02 -20.52 16.22
N PRO A 77 15.74 -20.31 17.32
CA PRO A 77 15.43 -19.24 18.26
C PRO A 77 15.39 -17.89 17.54
N ASN A 78 14.43 -17.04 17.88
CA ASN A 78 14.26 -15.71 17.29
C ASN A 78 14.10 -15.72 15.75
N TYR A 79 13.58 -16.82 15.17
CA TYR A 79 13.40 -16.97 13.73
C TYR A 79 12.80 -15.72 13.08
N GLU A 80 11.68 -15.22 13.61
CA GLU A 80 10.98 -14.07 13.01
C GLU A 80 11.82 -12.80 12.99
N GLN A 81 12.58 -12.53 14.06
CA GLN A 81 13.45 -11.37 14.15
C GLN A 81 14.60 -11.47 13.14
N VAL A 82 15.30 -12.61 13.12
CA VAL A 82 16.45 -12.82 12.23
C VAL A 82 16.01 -12.87 10.76
N ASP A 83 14.86 -13.49 10.47
CA ASP A 83 14.28 -13.53 9.12
C ASP A 83 13.98 -12.12 8.62
N PHE A 84 13.42 -11.28 9.50
CA PHE A 84 13.12 -9.89 9.18
C PHE A 84 14.38 -9.02 9.01
N GLU A 85 15.41 -9.21 9.85
CA GLU A 85 16.69 -8.52 9.72
C GLU A 85 17.39 -8.87 8.39
N LEU A 86 17.40 -10.15 8.01
CA LEU A 86 17.92 -10.61 6.71
C LEU A 86 17.10 -10.05 5.55
N LEU A 87 15.78 -10.03 5.68
CA LEU A 87 14.89 -9.44 4.69
C LEU A 87 15.22 -7.96 4.46
N GLN A 88 15.35 -7.17 5.52
CA GLN A 88 15.71 -5.75 5.41
C GLN A 88 17.10 -5.53 4.81
N GLN A 89 18.06 -6.38 5.16
CA GLN A 89 19.43 -6.25 4.70
C GLN A 89 19.62 -6.63 3.23
N PHE A 90 18.99 -7.72 2.80
CA PHE A 90 19.26 -8.33 1.49
C PHE A 90 18.14 -8.10 0.47
N ALA A 91 16.94 -7.75 0.91
CA ALA A 91 15.79 -7.42 0.08
C ALA A 91 15.12 -6.11 0.54
N PRO A 92 15.84 -4.97 0.53
CA PRO A 92 15.27 -3.70 0.94
C PRO A 92 14.06 -3.32 0.06
N PRO A 93 13.07 -2.61 0.64
CA PRO A 93 11.87 -2.23 -0.09
C PRO A 93 12.23 -1.37 -1.31
N SER A 94 11.66 -1.76 -2.45
CA SER A 94 11.90 -1.08 -3.73
C SER A 94 11.03 0.17 -3.90
N PHE A 95 10.04 0.33 -3.03
CA PHE A 95 9.09 1.43 -3.01
C PHE A 95 9.08 2.09 -1.63
N ASP A 96 8.90 3.40 -1.62
CA ASP A 96 8.70 4.17 -0.40
C ASP A 96 7.23 4.11 0.03
N VAL A 97 6.32 3.95 -0.95
CA VAL A 97 4.87 3.89 -0.76
C VAL A 97 4.23 2.79 -1.59
N VAL A 98 3.29 2.05 -1.00
CA VAL A 98 2.37 1.15 -1.72
C VAL A 98 0.92 1.58 -1.47
N LEU A 99 0.19 1.87 -2.54
CA LEU A 99 -1.23 2.21 -2.53
C LEU A 99 -1.98 1.13 -3.31
N THR A 100 -2.83 0.34 -2.65
CA THR A 100 -3.57 -0.76 -3.28
C THR A 100 -5.05 -0.52 -3.21
N ASP A 101 -5.76 -0.85 -4.28
CA ASP A 101 -7.21 -1.06 -4.23
C ASP A 101 -7.54 -2.19 -3.26
N MET A 102 -8.75 -2.14 -2.70
CA MET A 102 -9.27 -3.15 -1.80
C MET A 102 -9.67 -4.44 -2.53
N GLU A 103 -10.44 -4.33 -3.61
CA GLU A 103 -11.18 -5.43 -4.25
C GLU A 103 -10.61 -5.71 -5.64
N LEU A 104 -9.67 -6.64 -5.72
CA LEU A 104 -9.05 -6.99 -7.00
C LEU A 104 -9.71 -8.26 -7.59
N PRO A 105 -9.72 -8.39 -8.93
CA PRO A 105 -10.14 -9.62 -9.58
C PRO A 105 -9.28 -10.80 -9.13
N VAL A 106 -9.94 -11.90 -8.79
CA VAL A 106 -9.25 -13.13 -8.45
C VAL A 106 -8.79 -13.80 -9.74
N GLU A 107 -7.48 -13.93 -9.87
CA GLU A 107 -6.85 -14.75 -10.89
C GLU A 107 -6.72 -16.20 -10.42
N LYS A 108 -6.35 -17.10 -11.33
CA LYS A 108 -6.16 -18.52 -10.99
C LYS A 108 -4.88 -18.70 -10.16
N PHE A 109 -4.98 -18.53 -8.85
CA PHE A 109 -3.91 -18.79 -7.88
C PHE A 109 -4.10 -20.19 -7.31
N SER A 110 -3.31 -21.18 -7.77
CA SER A 110 -3.04 -22.54 -7.23
C SER A 110 -4.11 -23.35 -6.45
N TYR A 111 -5.34 -22.89 -6.31
CA TYR A 111 -6.39 -23.44 -5.47
C TYR A 111 -7.62 -23.70 -6.33
N GLU A 112 -8.14 -24.91 -6.22
CA GLU A 112 -9.16 -25.46 -7.14
C GLU A 112 -10.56 -24.83 -6.95
N GLU A 113 -10.79 -24.12 -5.85
CA GLU A 113 -12.10 -23.57 -5.46
C GLU A 113 -12.31 -22.10 -5.86
N VAL A 114 -11.30 -21.48 -6.47
CA VAL A 114 -11.36 -20.07 -6.86
C VAL A 114 -12.04 -19.91 -8.22
N ARG A 115 -13.08 -19.07 -8.28
CA ARG A 115 -13.76 -18.70 -9.53
C ARG A 115 -13.08 -17.48 -10.17
N PRO A 116 -12.36 -17.65 -11.29
CA PRO A 116 -11.70 -16.51 -11.93
C PRO A 116 -12.72 -15.44 -12.36
N GLY A 117 -12.40 -14.18 -12.12
CA GLY A 117 -13.25 -13.04 -12.49
C GLY A 117 -14.22 -12.57 -11.42
N GLU A 118 -14.37 -13.29 -10.30
CA GLU A 118 -14.94 -12.71 -9.08
C GLU A 118 -13.93 -11.75 -8.45
N THR A 119 -14.40 -10.72 -7.73
CA THR A 119 -13.53 -9.84 -6.93
C THR A 119 -13.44 -10.34 -5.51
N ALA A 120 -12.28 -10.12 -4.88
CA ALA A 120 -12.06 -10.42 -3.47
C ALA A 120 -11.18 -9.32 -2.85
N PRO A 121 -11.16 -9.19 -1.51
CA PRO A 121 -10.41 -8.15 -0.81
C PRO A 121 -8.89 -8.41 -0.79
N LEU A 122 -8.30 -8.72 -1.95
CA LEU A 122 -6.89 -9.06 -2.12
C LEU A 122 -5.97 -7.88 -1.79
N GLY A 123 -6.48 -6.64 -1.85
CA GLY A 123 -5.80 -5.45 -1.35
C GLY A 123 -5.35 -5.57 0.10
N LEU A 124 -6.12 -6.28 0.93
CA LEU A 124 -5.76 -6.51 2.33
C LEU A 124 -4.47 -7.32 2.42
N ILE A 125 -4.36 -8.38 1.62
CA ILE A 125 -3.20 -9.25 1.58
C ILE A 125 -1.99 -8.48 1.05
N LEU A 126 -2.17 -7.67 0.00
CA LEU A 126 -1.11 -6.81 -0.55
C LEU A 126 -0.62 -5.78 0.47
N ALA A 127 -1.52 -5.14 1.22
CA ALA A 127 -1.13 -4.17 2.23
C ALA A 127 -0.33 -4.83 3.38
N MET A 128 -0.76 -6.01 3.83
CA MET A 128 0.02 -6.78 4.82
C MET A 128 1.36 -7.23 4.26
N PHE A 129 1.41 -7.69 3.01
CA PHE A 129 2.63 -8.15 2.38
C PHE A 129 3.64 -7.02 2.14
N ALA A 130 3.18 -5.86 1.66
CA ALA A 130 4.00 -4.65 1.54
C ALA A 130 4.59 -4.23 2.90
N GLY A 131 3.77 -4.28 3.97
CA GLY A 131 4.24 -4.04 5.33
C GLY A 131 5.27 -5.09 5.78
N TYR A 132 5.06 -6.36 5.46
CA TYR A 132 5.98 -7.46 5.76
C TYR A 132 7.35 -7.27 5.12
N VAL A 133 7.40 -6.85 3.86
CA VAL A 133 8.65 -6.50 3.14
C VAL A 133 9.15 -5.08 3.46
N ALA A 134 8.69 -4.52 4.58
CA ALA A 134 9.15 -3.26 5.17
C ALA A 134 8.97 -2.01 4.30
N VAL A 135 7.96 -1.97 3.41
CA VAL A 135 7.59 -0.73 2.70
C VAL A 135 7.16 0.33 3.73
N PRO A 136 7.81 1.50 3.80
CA PRO A 136 7.58 2.45 4.89
C PRO A 136 6.12 2.90 5.06
N TYR A 137 5.44 3.18 3.96
CA TYR A 137 4.06 3.67 3.95
C TYR A 137 3.18 2.81 3.06
N VAL A 138 2.05 2.36 3.60
CA VAL A 138 1.12 1.48 2.89
C VAL A 138 -0.30 1.96 3.13
N ALA A 139 -1.09 2.05 2.06
CA ALA A 139 -2.53 2.24 2.17
C ALA A 139 -3.31 1.24 1.32
N MET A 140 -4.34 0.63 1.91
CA MET A 140 -5.40 0.01 1.14
C MET A 140 -6.54 1.01 0.99
N VAL A 141 -6.99 1.20 -0.24
CA VAL A 141 -7.82 2.32 -0.66
C VAL A 141 -9.04 1.77 -1.35
N THR A 142 -10.22 2.28 -1.02
CA THR A 142 -11.45 1.93 -1.73
C THR A 142 -12.21 3.18 -2.16
N ASP A 143 -12.82 3.14 -3.34
CA ASP A 143 -13.84 4.09 -3.77
C ASP A 143 -15.27 3.58 -3.49
N ALA A 144 -15.38 2.36 -2.95
CA ALA A 144 -16.65 1.81 -2.51
C ALA A 144 -17.04 2.44 -1.17
N GLY A 145 -18.27 2.95 -1.09
CA GLY A 145 -18.85 3.35 0.19
C GLY A 145 -18.89 2.17 1.18
N HIS A 146 -19.01 2.44 2.48
CA HIS A 146 -19.06 1.42 3.54
C HIS A 146 -20.28 0.46 3.48
N HIS A 147 -21.10 0.56 2.42
CA HIS A 147 -22.18 -0.37 2.07
C HIS A 147 -21.89 -1.18 0.79
N GLY A 148 -20.75 -0.95 0.14
CA GLY A 148 -20.44 -1.47 -1.20
C GLY A 148 -19.98 -2.93 -1.20
N THR A 149 -19.23 -3.36 -0.18
CA THR A 149 -18.81 -4.76 -0.02
C THR A 149 -18.84 -5.19 1.45
N ALA A 150 -18.83 -6.50 1.69
CA ALA A 150 -18.74 -7.06 3.03
C ALA A 150 -17.46 -6.63 3.75
N MET A 151 -16.34 -6.53 3.02
CA MET A 151 -15.07 -6.06 3.58
C MET A 151 -15.11 -4.57 3.94
N ALA A 152 -15.60 -3.71 3.03
CA ALA A 152 -15.76 -2.28 3.31
C ALA A 152 -16.68 -2.05 4.53
N SER A 153 -17.76 -2.83 4.63
CA SER A 153 -18.68 -2.81 5.78
C SER A 153 -18.00 -3.24 7.08
N ALA A 154 -17.19 -4.30 7.04
CA ALA A 154 -16.46 -4.81 8.19
C ALA A 154 -15.39 -3.82 8.68
N LEU A 155 -14.67 -3.15 7.77
CA LEU A 155 -13.71 -2.10 8.12
C LEU A 155 -14.39 -0.90 8.78
N GLY A 156 -15.64 -0.61 8.45
CA GLY A 156 -16.44 0.39 9.16
C GLY A 156 -16.58 0.14 10.66
N LEU A 157 -16.40 -1.10 11.13
CA LEU A 157 -16.39 -1.43 12.56
C LEU A 157 -15.10 -1.01 13.27
N ILE A 158 -13.97 -1.01 12.56
CA ILE A 158 -12.66 -0.62 13.09
C ILE A 158 -12.53 0.92 13.11
N GLY A 159 -13.40 1.61 12.39
CA GLY A 159 -13.65 3.03 12.59
C GLY A 159 -14.80 3.53 11.73
N ARG A 160 -15.88 3.99 12.36
CA ARG A 160 -16.91 4.83 11.68
C ARG A 160 -16.27 6.03 10.99
N ARG A 161 -15.16 6.55 11.54
CA ARG A 161 -14.40 7.68 11.02
C ARG A 161 -13.51 7.38 9.80
N LEU A 162 -13.24 6.11 9.48
CA LEU A 162 -12.46 5.73 8.29
C LEU A 162 -13.13 6.17 6.98
N PHE A 163 -14.46 6.40 7.02
CA PHE A 163 -15.29 6.79 5.89
C PHE A 163 -15.88 8.20 5.99
N GLU A 164 -15.80 8.84 7.18
CA GLU A 164 -16.38 10.17 7.41
C GLU A 164 -15.33 11.29 7.38
N GLU A 165 -14.07 11.03 7.77
CA GLU A 165 -12.99 12.02 7.76
C GLU A 165 -11.62 11.38 7.40
N PRO A 166 -11.17 11.47 6.13
CA PRO A 166 -9.92 10.86 5.65
C PRO A 166 -8.68 11.22 6.48
N ALA A 167 -8.64 12.47 6.98
CA ALA A 167 -7.54 12.99 7.80
C ALA A 167 -7.43 12.36 9.21
N SER A 168 -8.38 11.52 9.61
CA SER A 168 -8.42 10.87 10.94
C SER A 168 -8.33 9.34 10.88
N ALA A 169 -8.08 8.78 9.70
CA ALA A 169 -8.01 7.33 9.53
C ALA A 169 -6.92 6.73 10.43
N PRO A 170 -7.26 5.82 11.37
CA PRO A 170 -6.27 5.18 12.22
C PRO A 170 -5.23 4.45 11.38
N SER A 171 -3.95 4.72 11.66
CA SER A 171 -2.85 3.92 11.16
C SER A 171 -2.45 2.87 12.18
N PHE A 172 -2.02 1.71 11.70
CA PHE A 172 -1.39 0.68 12.53
C PHE A 172 -0.02 0.34 11.96
N LYS A 173 0.77 -0.41 12.73
CA LYS A 173 2.14 -0.78 12.37
C LYS A 173 2.23 -2.25 11.99
N VAL A 174 2.86 -2.53 10.85
CA VAL A 174 3.25 -3.89 10.42
C VAL A 174 4.74 -3.84 10.13
N ASN A 175 5.56 -4.51 10.96
CA ASN A 175 7.01 -4.53 10.78
C ASN A 175 7.65 -3.12 10.62
N GLY A 176 7.17 -2.14 11.41
CA GLY A 176 7.62 -0.74 11.35
C GLY A 176 6.93 0.12 10.28
N SER A 177 6.37 -0.50 9.24
CA SER A 177 5.58 0.13 8.18
C SER A 177 4.32 0.77 8.75
N ARG A 178 3.99 1.98 8.31
CA ARG A 178 2.71 2.64 8.62
C ARG A 178 1.68 2.16 7.62
N VAL A 179 0.63 1.51 8.10
CA VAL A 179 -0.44 0.98 7.27
C VAL A 179 -1.76 1.68 7.60
N GLN A 180 -2.48 2.13 6.57
CA GLN A 180 -3.82 2.70 6.69
C GLN A 180 -4.81 1.99 5.77
N TYR A 181 -6.08 2.01 6.18
CA TYR A 181 -7.21 1.61 5.34
C TYR A 181 -8.08 2.84 5.17
N VAL A 182 -8.39 3.25 3.94
CA VAL A 182 -9.05 4.53 3.68
C VAL A 182 -10.09 4.43 2.59
N HIS A 183 -11.13 5.25 2.71
CA HIS A 183 -11.97 5.61 1.58
C HIS A 183 -11.31 6.75 0.81
N ALA A 184 -11.12 6.59 -0.49
CA ALA A 184 -10.56 7.64 -1.34
C ALA A 184 -11.59 8.75 -1.58
N PRO A 185 -11.20 10.03 -1.48
CA PRO A 185 -11.92 11.08 -2.18
C PRO A 185 -11.86 10.81 -3.70
N LEU A 186 -12.86 11.32 -4.43
CA LEU A 186 -12.90 11.20 -5.88
C LEU A 186 -12.49 12.52 -6.54
N THR A 187 -11.76 12.42 -7.65
CA THR A 187 -11.50 13.55 -8.53
C THR A 187 -12.77 13.97 -9.27
N GLU A 188 -12.77 15.13 -9.92
CA GLU A 188 -13.91 15.59 -10.74
C GLU A 188 -14.26 14.60 -11.86
N GLU A 189 -13.28 13.85 -12.36
CA GLU A 189 -13.44 12.81 -13.38
C GLU A 189 -13.90 11.46 -12.81
N GLY A 190 -14.13 11.38 -11.50
CA GLY A 190 -14.59 10.18 -10.79
C GLY A 190 -13.50 9.12 -10.57
N GLY A 191 -12.23 9.48 -10.78
CA GLY A 191 -11.08 8.67 -10.36
C GLY A 191 -10.83 8.80 -8.87
N LYS A 192 -10.03 7.90 -8.28
CA LYS A 192 -9.61 8.05 -6.88
C LYS A 192 -8.56 9.15 -6.83
N ASP A 193 -8.66 10.05 -5.87
CA ASP A 193 -7.62 11.05 -5.63
C ASP A 193 -6.50 10.45 -4.77
N TRP A 194 -5.59 9.76 -5.46
CA TRP A 194 -4.44 9.09 -4.83
C TRP A 194 -3.45 10.08 -4.23
N GLY A 195 -3.33 11.28 -4.80
CA GLY A 195 -2.51 12.36 -4.26
C GLY A 195 -2.99 12.79 -2.88
N GLN A 196 -4.31 12.94 -2.70
CA GLN A 196 -4.87 13.24 -1.39
C GLN A 196 -4.66 12.08 -0.39
N VAL A 197 -4.85 10.83 -0.84
CA VAL A 197 -4.56 9.65 -0.01
C VAL A 197 -3.10 9.64 0.45
N LEU A 198 -2.15 9.90 -0.44
CA LEU A 198 -0.73 9.99 -0.11
C LEU A 198 -0.45 11.08 0.93
N LYS A 199 -0.99 12.28 0.72
CA LYS A 199 -0.84 13.40 1.66
C LYS A 199 -1.36 13.05 3.05
N ASP A 200 -2.46 12.31 3.16
CA ASP A 200 -3.01 11.90 4.44
C ASP A 200 -2.22 10.75 5.10
N LEU A 201 -1.64 9.86 4.29
CA LEU A 201 -0.80 8.77 4.76
C LEU A 201 0.52 9.25 5.39
N LEU A 202 1.08 10.34 4.87
CA LEU A 202 2.38 10.88 5.28
C LEU A 202 2.33 11.82 6.51
N LYS A 203 1.15 12.23 6.98
CA LYS A 203 0.96 13.06 8.19
C LYS A 203 1.20 12.26 9.47
#